data_AF-A0A7C0V8Q8-F1
#
_entry.id   AF-A0A7C0V8Q8-F1
#
_cell.length_a   1.000
_cell.length_b   1.000
_cell.length_c   1.000
_cell.angle_alpha   90.00
_cell.angle_beta   90.00
_cell.angle_gamma   90.00
#
_symmetry.space_group_name_H-M   'P 1'
#
loop_
_entity.id
_entity.type
_entity.pdbx_description
1 polymer ?
#
loop_
_entity_poly.entity_id
_entity_poly.type
_entity_poly.pdbx_seq_one_letter_code
_entity_poly.pdbx_strand_id
1 'polypeptide(L)'
;MSPFSAKDMHDLIKLLEERPEWKKELRRLILTEELLDLPKAFQGIVEVQKHTDEKLDILTNRIDQLAEIQKRTEEQLKSLTQIVNQLTEAQQKTEERVRTLLMDVSELKEDALERGIITRDQTEDLLQLDLLLKGKRWDTKKESYLAVEISWGLGKADVDRMERRVQLLRHIGLSEVIGAIAGKRILYDVEEYAVKRGIKVVLDGKVIHW
;
A
#
# COMPACT_ATOMS: atom_id res chain seq x y z
N MET A 1 22.60 -92.52 33.95
CA MET A 1 23.41 -91.58 33.16
C MET A 1 24.29 -90.82 34.14
N SER A 2 25.60 -90.76 33.91
CA SER A 2 26.49 -89.90 34.70
C SER A 2 26.10 -88.43 34.49
N PRO A 3 26.18 -87.57 35.52
CA PRO A 3 25.85 -86.15 35.37
C PRO A 3 26.83 -85.48 34.41
N PHE A 4 26.31 -84.60 33.54
CA PHE A 4 27.13 -83.79 32.65
C PHE A 4 28.09 -82.91 33.45
N SER A 5 29.39 -83.01 33.17
CA SER A 5 30.45 -82.37 33.93
C SER A 5 31.12 -81.22 33.15
N ALA A 6 31.92 -80.40 33.84
CA ALA A 6 32.69 -79.33 33.22
C ALA A 6 33.73 -79.83 32.19
N LYS A 7 34.19 -81.08 32.35
CA LYS A 7 35.09 -81.74 31.40
C LYS A 7 34.35 -82.09 30.11
N ASP A 8 33.12 -82.61 30.23
CA ASP A 8 32.25 -82.90 29.09
C ASP A 8 31.91 -81.64 28.28
N MET A 9 31.76 -80.48 28.94
CA MET A 9 31.58 -79.20 28.26
C MET A 9 32.83 -78.75 27.47
N HIS A 10 34.03 -78.94 28.03
CA HIS A 10 35.28 -78.61 27.33
C HIS A 10 35.52 -79.51 26.12
N ASP A 11 35.22 -80.81 26.26
CA ASP A 11 35.33 -81.78 25.17
C ASP A 11 34.32 -81.46 24.05
N LEU A 12 33.11 -81.02 24.41
CA LEU A 12 32.11 -80.51 23.45
C LEU A 12 32.61 -79.27 22.71
N ILE A 13 33.24 -78.30 23.41
CA ILE A 13 33.79 -77.10 22.76
C ILE A 13 34.87 -77.46 21.73
N LYS A 14 35.81 -78.34 22.07
CA LYS A 14 36.84 -78.82 21.13
C LYS A 14 36.23 -79.50 19.90
N LEU A 15 35.23 -80.37 20.11
CA LEU A 15 34.52 -81.03 19.02
C LEU A 15 33.80 -80.05 18.08
N LEU A 16 33.25 -78.96 18.62
CA LEU A 16 32.61 -77.90 17.83
C LEU A 16 33.61 -77.01 17.09
N GLU A 17 34.86 -76.91 17.55
CA GLU A 17 35.94 -76.22 16.84
C GLU A 17 36.47 -77.05 15.66
N GLU A 18 36.59 -78.37 15.84
CA GLU A 18 37.03 -79.29 14.80
C GLU A 18 35.95 -79.57 13.74
N ARG A 19 34.66 -79.40 14.08
CA ARG A 19 33.52 -79.65 13.19
C ARG A 19 32.62 -78.41 13.01
N PRO A 20 32.89 -77.58 11.99
CA PRO A 20 32.13 -76.35 11.72
C PRO A 20 30.63 -76.60 11.51
N GLU A 21 30.25 -77.75 10.95
CA GLU A 21 28.86 -78.13 10.74
C GLU A 21 28.09 -78.28 12.06
N TRP A 22 28.69 -78.86 13.11
CA TRP A 22 28.05 -79.04 14.41
C TRP A 22 27.93 -77.71 15.17
N LYS A 23 28.93 -76.84 15.01
CA LYS A 23 28.86 -75.47 15.52
C LYS A 23 27.72 -74.68 14.90
N LYS A 24 27.47 -74.86 13.60
CA LYS A 24 26.35 -74.22 12.89
C LYS A 24 25.00 -74.73 13.36
N GLU A 25 24.88 -76.04 13.61
CA GLU A 25 23.64 -76.67 14.07
C GLU A 25 23.32 -76.30 15.53
N LEU A 26 24.31 -76.35 16.41
CA LEU A 26 24.18 -75.87 17.79
C LEU A 26 23.83 -74.37 17.84
N ARG A 27 24.41 -73.58 16.92
CA ARG A 27 24.08 -72.16 16.78
C ARG A 27 22.61 -71.96 16.43
N ARG A 28 22.04 -72.74 15.51
CA ARG A 28 20.61 -72.67 15.14
C ARG A 28 19.66 -73.10 16.26
N LEU A 29 20.07 -74.06 17.09
CA LEU A 29 19.28 -74.56 18.22
C LEU A 29 19.28 -73.59 19.42
N ILE A 30 20.40 -72.93 19.70
CA ILE A 30 20.56 -72.02 20.85
C ILE A 30 20.27 -70.57 20.48
N LEU A 31 20.69 -70.12 19.30
CA LEU A 31 20.41 -68.80 18.76
C LEU A 31 19.35 -68.96 17.68
N THR A 32 18.09 -68.71 18.05
CA THR A 32 16.98 -68.64 17.09
C THR A 32 17.30 -67.61 16.00
N GLU A 33 16.69 -67.75 14.82
CA GLU A 33 16.94 -66.83 13.69
C GLU A 33 16.70 -65.36 14.09
N GLU A 34 15.71 -65.08 14.94
CA GLU A 34 15.44 -63.74 15.50
C GLU A 34 16.63 -63.15 16.25
N LEU A 35 17.33 -63.95 17.08
CA LEU A 35 18.51 -63.49 17.83
C LEU A 35 19.74 -63.32 16.92
N LEU A 36 19.83 -64.08 15.83
CA LEU A 36 20.90 -63.94 14.84
C LEU A 36 20.72 -62.70 13.95
N ASP A 37 19.48 -62.27 13.71
CA ASP A 37 19.17 -61.08 12.91
C ASP A 37 19.03 -59.78 13.72
N LEU A 38 18.97 -59.87 15.06
CA LEU A 38 18.92 -58.72 15.97
C LEU A 38 19.96 -57.63 15.67
N PRO A 39 21.24 -57.93 15.37
CA PRO A 39 22.23 -56.91 15.04
C PRO A 39 21.89 -56.13 13.77
N LYS A 40 21.30 -56.79 12.76
CA LYS A 40 20.85 -56.14 11.52
C LYS A 40 19.63 -55.25 11.78
N ALA A 41 18.68 -55.72 12.59
CA ALA A 41 17.52 -54.93 12.99
C ALA A 41 17.96 -53.67 13.77
N PHE A 42 18.94 -53.82 14.68
CA PHE A 42 19.51 -52.70 15.42
C PHE A 42 20.23 -51.70 14.50
N GLN A 43 21.01 -52.18 13.52
CA GLN A 43 21.62 -51.31 12.50
C GLN A 43 20.57 -50.53 11.71
N GLY A 44 19.48 -51.19 11.31
CA GLY A 44 18.36 -50.53 10.63
C GLY A 44 17.72 -49.43 11.48
N ILE A 45 17.57 -49.64 12.80
CA ILE A 45 17.06 -48.62 13.72
C ILE A 45 18.02 -47.44 13.83
N VAL A 46 19.33 -47.69 14.00
CA VAL A 46 20.34 -46.63 14.09
C VAL A 46 20.38 -45.78 12.82
N GLU A 47 20.24 -46.41 11.66
CA GLU A 47 20.25 -45.71 10.37
C GLU A 47 18.99 -44.85 10.18
N VAL A 48 17.81 -45.37 10.54
CA VAL A 48 16.57 -44.59 10.54
C VAL A 48 16.61 -43.45 11.57
N GLN A 49 17.19 -43.68 12.75
CA GLN A 49 17.38 -42.65 13.77
C GLN A 49 18.26 -41.51 13.23
N LYS A 50 19.42 -41.84 12.66
CA LYS A 50 20.33 -40.85 12.08
C LYS A 50 19.66 -40.02 10.99
N HIS A 51 18.93 -40.67 10.08
CA HIS A 51 18.18 -39.96 9.02
C HIS A 51 17.06 -39.06 9.59
N THR A 52 16.49 -39.45 10.72
CA THR A 52 15.47 -38.64 11.40
C THR A 52 16.10 -37.40 12.05
N ASP A 53 17.25 -37.56 12.71
CA ASP A 53 17.99 -36.45 13.30
C ASP A 53 18.43 -35.44 12.23
N GLU A 54 18.95 -35.91 11.09
CA GLU A 54 19.30 -35.05 9.96
C GLU A 54 18.09 -34.25 9.42
N LYS A 55 16.91 -34.88 9.35
CA LYS A 55 15.67 -34.19 8.96
C LYS A 55 15.21 -33.16 9.99
N LEU A 56 15.37 -33.47 11.27
CA LEU A 56 15.03 -32.54 12.36
C LEU A 56 15.94 -31.31 12.34
N ASP A 57 17.23 -31.48 12.06
CA ASP A 57 18.16 -30.36 11.89
C ASP A 57 17.78 -29.47 10.70
N ILE A 58 17.43 -30.06 9.56
CA ILE A 58 16.96 -29.31 8.39
C ILE A 58 15.67 -28.54 8.72
N LEU A 59 14.73 -29.18 9.42
CA LEU A 59 13.47 -28.56 9.80
C LEU A 59 13.68 -27.39 10.77
N THR A 60 14.54 -27.57 11.78
CA THR A 60 14.89 -26.53 12.75
C THR A 60 15.48 -25.31 12.05
N ASN A 61 16.46 -25.53 11.17
CA ASN A 61 17.04 -24.45 10.38
C ASN A 61 16.01 -23.71 9.51
N ARG A 62 15.05 -24.43 8.91
CA ARG A 62 13.97 -23.80 8.13
C ARG A 62 13.02 -22.98 9.00
N ILE A 63 12.71 -23.44 10.20
CA ILE A 63 11.88 -22.70 11.15
C ILE A 63 12.57 -21.39 11.56
N ASP A 64 13.87 -21.44 11.85
CA ASP A 64 14.64 -20.24 12.21
C ASP A 64 14.68 -19.22 11.07
N GLN A 65 14.86 -19.69 9.82
CA GLN A 65 14.81 -18.84 8.63
C GLN A 65 13.42 -18.20 8.43
N LEU A 66 12.34 -18.97 8.65
CA LEU A 66 10.98 -18.44 8.55
C LEU A 66 10.69 -17.40 9.63
N ALA A 67 11.16 -17.62 10.86
CA ALA A 67 11.00 -16.67 11.96
C ALA A 67 11.68 -15.34 11.65
N GLU A 68 12.88 -15.35 11.07
CA GLU A 68 13.59 -14.13 10.70
C GLU A 68 12.91 -13.37 9.54
N ILE A 69 12.42 -14.10 8.52
CA ILE A 69 11.64 -13.49 7.43
C ILE A 69 10.34 -12.89 7.96
N GLN A 70 9.66 -13.59 8.88
CA GLN A 70 8.44 -13.09 9.50
C GLN A 70 8.71 -11.80 10.28
N LYS A 71 9.75 -11.76 11.11
CA LYS A 71 10.14 -10.57 11.88
C LYS A 71 10.43 -9.38 10.97
N ARG A 72 11.20 -9.58 9.89
CA ARG A 72 11.46 -8.53 8.89
C ARG A 72 10.18 -8.03 8.23
N THR A 73 9.24 -8.92 7.94
CA THR A 73 7.94 -8.57 7.36
C THR A 73 7.10 -7.74 8.33
N GLU A 74 7.08 -8.10 9.62
CA GLU A 74 6.39 -7.35 10.67
C GLU A 74 6.97 -5.93 10.84
N GLU A 75 8.29 -5.78 10.78
CA GLU A 75 8.96 -4.48 10.80
C GLU A 75 8.59 -3.62 9.58
N GLN A 76 8.55 -4.21 8.38
CA GLN A 76 8.11 -3.54 7.16
C GLN A 76 6.64 -3.09 7.25
N LEU A 77 5.76 -3.94 7.77
CA LEU A 77 4.34 -3.62 7.97
C LEU A 77 4.15 -2.47 8.98
N LYS A 78 4.95 -2.45 10.05
CA LYS A 78 4.93 -1.35 11.03
C LYS A 78 5.33 -0.02 10.38
N SER A 79 6.41 -0.01 9.60
CA SER A 79 6.87 1.16 8.85
C SER A 79 5.81 1.64 7.85
N LEU A 80 5.23 0.72 7.08
CA LEU A 80 4.17 1.03 6.13
C LEU A 80 2.94 1.65 6.82
N THR A 81 2.54 1.11 7.97
CA THR A 81 1.43 1.63 8.77
C THR A 81 1.70 3.08 9.21
N GLN A 82 2.93 3.38 9.63
CA GLN A 82 3.31 4.75 10.00
C GLN A 82 3.23 5.72 8.82
N ILE A 83 3.70 5.30 7.63
CA ILE A 83 3.61 6.11 6.41
C ILE A 83 2.14 6.37 6.03
N VAL A 84 1.30 5.34 6.09
CA VAL A 84 -0.14 5.48 5.78
C VAL A 84 -0.82 6.45 6.75
N ASN A 85 -0.51 6.40 8.04
CA ASN A 85 -1.06 7.34 9.03
C ASN A 85 -0.62 8.78 8.73
N GLN A 86 0.68 9.00 8.46
CA GLN A 86 1.20 10.32 8.11
C GLN A 86 0.56 10.88 6.83
N LEU A 87 0.38 10.02 5.81
CA LEU A 87 -0.27 10.42 4.57
C LEU A 87 -1.74 10.79 4.81
N THR A 88 -2.44 10.03 5.66
CA THR A 88 -3.83 10.30 6.02
C THR A 88 -3.98 11.65 6.72
N GLU A 89 -3.11 11.96 7.68
CA GLU A 89 -3.10 13.27 8.36
C GLU A 89 -2.78 14.42 7.40
N ALA A 90 -1.81 14.24 6.51
CA ALA A 90 -1.45 15.24 5.50
C ALA A 90 -2.61 15.48 4.51
N GLN A 91 -3.32 14.41 4.13
CA GLN A 91 -4.50 14.48 3.28
C GLN A 91 -5.62 15.26 3.97
N GLN A 92 -5.96 14.93 5.23
CA GLN A 92 -6.99 15.65 6.00
C GLN A 92 -6.67 17.15 6.13
N LYS A 93 -5.43 17.50 6.46
CA LYS A 93 -4.99 18.92 6.52
C LYS A 93 -5.11 19.62 5.16
N THR A 94 -4.86 18.89 4.07
CA THR A 94 -5.00 19.45 2.72
C THR A 94 -6.47 19.68 2.38
N GLU A 95 -7.35 18.73 2.68
CA GLU A 95 -8.79 18.87 2.49
C GLU A 95 -9.37 20.02 3.30
N GLU A 96 -8.98 20.17 4.57
CA GLU A 96 -9.38 21.31 5.41
C GLU A 96 -8.90 22.65 4.84
N ARG A 97 -7.65 22.71 4.35
CA ARG A 97 -7.12 23.92 3.71
C ARG A 97 -7.85 24.25 2.41
N VAL A 98 -8.16 23.25 1.60
CA VAL A 98 -8.95 23.44 0.38
C VAL A 98 -10.35 23.93 0.74
N ARG A 99 -11.00 23.33 1.74
CA ARG A 99 -12.33 23.74 2.20
C ARG A 99 -12.38 25.16 2.76
N THR A 100 -11.35 25.60 3.49
CA THR A 100 -11.28 26.98 4.01
C THR A 100 -11.02 28.02 2.92
N LEU A 101 -10.45 27.62 1.78
CA LEU A 101 -10.27 28.48 0.61
C LEU A 101 -11.52 28.50 -0.27
N LEU A 102 -12.26 27.39 -0.37
CA LEU A 102 -13.49 27.32 -1.16
C LEU A 102 -14.59 28.15 -0.51
N MET A 103 -15.19 29.03 -1.31
CA MET A 103 -16.37 29.79 -0.93
C MET A 103 -17.58 29.21 -1.65
N ASP A 104 -18.62 28.87 -0.89
CA ASP A 104 -19.86 28.39 -1.49
C ASP A 104 -20.60 29.55 -2.17
N VAL A 105 -20.71 29.47 -3.50
CA VAL A 105 -21.45 30.44 -4.30
C VAL A 105 -22.95 30.41 -3.94
N SER A 106 -23.44 29.30 -3.38
CA SER A 106 -24.84 29.16 -2.96
C SER A 106 -25.19 30.04 -1.75
N GLU A 107 -24.26 30.25 -0.82
CA GLU A 107 -24.48 31.14 0.32
C GLU A 107 -24.48 32.61 -0.11
N LEU A 108 -23.63 32.97 -1.08
CA LEU A 108 -23.53 34.32 -1.62
C LEU A 108 -24.76 34.76 -2.43
N LYS A 109 -25.38 33.83 -3.16
CA LYS A 109 -26.52 34.15 -4.04
C LYS A 109 -27.82 34.36 -3.28
N GLU A 110 -28.06 33.65 -2.17
CA GLU A 110 -29.37 33.67 -1.49
C GLU A 110 -29.66 35.06 -0.95
N ASP A 111 -28.70 35.63 -0.22
CA ASP A 111 -28.77 37.00 0.29
C ASP A 111 -28.83 38.04 -0.84
N ALA A 112 -28.09 37.83 -1.93
CA ALA A 112 -28.08 38.76 -3.07
C ALA A 112 -29.39 38.76 -3.87
N LEU A 113 -30.01 37.59 -4.05
CA LEU A 113 -31.28 37.43 -4.75
C LEU A 113 -32.45 37.96 -3.91
N GLU A 114 -32.48 37.67 -2.61
CA GLU A 114 -33.48 38.21 -1.68
C GLU A 114 -33.45 39.73 -1.63
N ARG A 115 -32.25 40.33 -1.68
CA ARG A 115 -32.04 41.78 -1.74
C ARG A 115 -32.28 42.39 -3.13
N GLY A 116 -32.56 41.57 -4.14
CA GLY A 116 -32.79 42.02 -5.52
C GLY A 116 -31.56 42.61 -6.21
N ILE A 117 -30.35 42.29 -5.74
CA ILE A 117 -29.08 42.75 -6.32
C ILE A 117 -28.81 42.03 -7.64
N ILE A 118 -29.17 40.75 -7.73
CA ILE A 118 -29.06 39.94 -8.95
C ILE A 118 -30.40 39.29 -9.30
N THR A 119 -30.60 38.98 -10.58
CA THR A 119 -31.76 38.24 -11.06
C THR A 119 -31.56 36.74 -10.91
N ARG A 120 -32.66 35.98 -11.01
CA ARG A 120 -32.62 34.51 -11.03
C ARG A 120 -31.70 33.96 -12.12
N ASP A 121 -31.75 34.52 -13.32
CA ASP A 121 -30.88 34.09 -14.44
C ASP A 121 -29.40 34.35 -14.14
N GLN A 122 -29.08 35.48 -13.51
CA GLN A 122 -27.71 35.80 -13.08
C GLN A 122 -27.24 34.87 -11.97
N THR A 123 -28.14 34.50 -11.05
CA THR A 123 -27.88 33.49 -10.03
C THR A 123 -27.57 32.13 -10.64
N GLU A 124 -28.36 31.69 -11.64
CA GLU A 124 -28.14 30.42 -12.34
C GLU A 124 -26.82 30.41 -13.12
N ASP A 125 -26.41 31.54 -13.72
CA ASP A 125 -25.10 31.67 -14.37
C ASP A 125 -23.94 31.61 -13.35
N LEU A 126 -24.07 32.23 -12.18
CA LEU A 126 -23.04 32.15 -11.13
C LEU A 126 -22.87 30.74 -10.56
N LEU A 127 -23.95 29.96 -10.48
CA LEU A 127 -23.89 28.57 -10.01
C LEU A 127 -23.16 27.62 -10.96
N GLN A 128 -22.94 28.04 -12.21
CA GLN A 128 -22.12 27.32 -13.17
C GLN A 128 -20.64 27.69 -13.09
N LEU A 129 -20.23 28.51 -12.11
CA LEU A 129 -18.83 28.74 -11.82
C LEU A 129 -18.23 27.49 -11.16
N ASP A 130 -17.12 26.99 -11.68
CA ASP A 130 -16.53 25.74 -11.16
C ASP A 130 -15.94 25.94 -9.76
N LEU A 131 -15.25 27.05 -9.53
CA LEU A 131 -14.63 27.36 -8.24
C LEU A 131 -14.68 28.86 -7.93
N LEU A 132 -14.99 29.18 -6.68
CA LEU A 132 -14.73 30.48 -6.08
C LEU A 132 -13.85 30.30 -4.86
N LEU A 133 -12.67 30.93 -4.88
CA LEU A 133 -11.69 30.83 -3.83
C LEU A 133 -11.56 32.18 -3.11
N LYS A 134 -11.48 32.14 -1.78
CA LYS A 134 -11.22 33.27 -0.90
C LYS A 134 -9.80 33.19 -0.37
N GLY A 135 -9.04 34.29 -0.47
CA GLY A 135 -7.68 34.35 0.04
C GLY A 135 -7.23 35.75 0.43
N LYS A 136 -5.98 35.86 0.87
CA LYS A 136 -5.32 37.14 1.10
C LYS A 136 -4.15 37.29 0.14
N ARG A 137 -4.11 38.42 -0.56
CA ARG A 137 -2.98 38.79 -1.42
C ARG A 137 -1.71 38.95 -0.61
N TRP A 138 -0.61 38.39 -1.10
CA TRP A 138 0.65 38.39 -0.36
C TRP A 138 1.32 39.77 -0.30
N ASP A 139 1.10 40.59 -1.33
CA ASP A 139 1.66 41.93 -1.52
C ASP A 139 0.85 43.00 -0.78
N THR A 140 -0.47 42.98 -0.93
CA THR A 140 -1.35 44.01 -0.33
C THR A 140 -1.94 43.60 1.02
N LYS A 141 -1.85 42.32 1.39
CA LYS A 141 -2.53 41.69 2.55
C LYS A 141 -4.06 41.83 2.54
N LYS A 142 -4.64 42.38 1.46
CA LYS A 142 -6.08 42.52 1.30
C LYS A 142 -6.73 41.17 1.00
N GLU A 143 -7.95 41.01 1.47
CA GLU A 143 -8.83 39.94 1.05
C GLU A 143 -9.08 40.05 -0.46
N SER A 144 -9.05 38.93 -1.17
CA SER A 144 -9.27 38.87 -2.61
C SER A 144 -9.88 37.53 -2.97
N TYR A 145 -10.56 37.49 -4.10
CA TYR A 145 -11.29 36.30 -4.55
C TYR A 145 -10.79 35.87 -5.92
N LEU A 146 -10.68 34.56 -6.13
CA LEU A 146 -10.32 33.97 -7.40
C LEU A 146 -11.49 33.13 -7.89
N ALA A 147 -12.12 33.59 -8.96
CA ALA A 147 -13.19 32.86 -9.64
C ALA A 147 -12.58 32.11 -10.82
N VAL A 148 -12.80 30.80 -10.90
CA VAL A 148 -12.15 29.91 -11.87
C VAL A 148 -13.19 29.14 -12.67
N GLU A 149 -12.98 29.09 -13.98
CA GLU A 149 -13.70 28.21 -14.90
C GLU A 149 -12.70 27.24 -15.56
N ILE A 150 -13.05 25.96 -15.62
CA ILE A 150 -12.22 24.86 -16.07
C ILE A 150 -12.90 24.19 -17.26
N SER A 151 -12.26 24.22 -18.42
CA SER A 151 -12.75 23.52 -19.60
C SER A 151 -11.62 22.84 -20.37
N TRP A 152 -11.93 21.79 -21.12
CA TRP A 152 -10.91 21.08 -21.89
C TRP A 152 -10.26 21.97 -22.96
N GLY A 153 -11.05 22.84 -23.59
CA GLY A 153 -10.61 23.78 -24.62
C GLY A 153 -11.13 25.19 -24.37
N LEU A 154 -10.23 26.17 -24.37
CA LEU A 154 -10.50 27.57 -24.06
C LEU A 154 -10.79 28.38 -25.33
N GLY A 155 -11.93 29.07 -25.34
CA GLY A 155 -12.39 30.00 -26.37
C GLY A 155 -12.70 31.39 -25.81
N LYS A 156 -13.04 32.34 -26.72
CA LYS A 156 -13.46 33.71 -26.31
C LYS A 156 -14.75 33.70 -25.48
N ALA A 157 -15.63 32.74 -25.73
CA ALA A 157 -16.84 32.56 -24.95
C ALA A 157 -16.57 32.24 -23.47
N ASP A 158 -15.50 31.48 -23.16
CA ASP A 158 -15.08 31.22 -21.78
C ASP A 158 -14.60 32.51 -21.10
N VAL A 159 -13.87 33.36 -21.83
CA VAL A 159 -13.45 34.68 -21.35
C VAL A 159 -14.66 35.58 -21.09
N ASP A 160 -15.61 35.62 -22.03
CA ASP A 160 -16.82 36.45 -21.91
C ASP A 160 -17.71 35.98 -20.74
N ARG A 161 -17.85 34.67 -20.53
CA ARG A 161 -18.56 34.10 -19.36
C ARG A 161 -17.86 34.51 -18.07
N MET A 162 -16.55 34.32 -18.00
CA MET A 162 -15.77 34.66 -16.81
C MET A 162 -15.85 36.16 -16.51
N GLU A 163 -15.73 37.03 -17.51
CA GLU A 163 -15.85 38.47 -17.34
C GLU A 163 -17.22 38.87 -16.74
N ARG A 164 -18.32 38.33 -17.28
CA ARG A 164 -19.66 38.56 -16.72
C ARG A 164 -19.78 38.10 -15.28
N ARG A 165 -19.30 36.89 -14.97
CA ARG A 165 -19.35 36.34 -13.60
C ARG A 165 -18.50 37.15 -12.62
N VAL A 166 -17.31 37.62 -13.01
CA VAL A 166 -16.49 38.53 -12.20
C VAL A 166 -17.25 39.83 -11.90
N GLN A 167 -17.92 40.40 -12.90
CA GLN A 167 -18.71 41.62 -12.73
C GLN A 167 -19.89 41.39 -11.77
N LEU A 168 -20.59 40.26 -11.89
CA LEU A 168 -21.68 39.88 -10.97
C LEU A 168 -21.17 39.70 -9.54
N LEU A 169 -20.06 38.98 -9.33
CA LEU A 169 -19.46 38.80 -8.01
C LEU A 169 -19.09 40.14 -7.36
N ARG A 170 -18.54 41.08 -8.15
CA ARG A 170 -18.26 42.44 -7.69
C ARG A 170 -19.55 43.20 -7.34
N HIS A 171 -20.60 43.03 -8.14
CA HIS A 171 -21.90 43.65 -7.90
C HIS A 171 -22.56 43.16 -6.60
N ILE A 172 -22.36 41.88 -6.25
CA ILE A 172 -22.82 41.28 -4.99
C ILE A 172 -22.01 41.78 -3.78
N GLY A 173 -20.88 42.47 -4.00
CA GLY A 173 -20.09 43.13 -2.97
C GLY A 173 -18.72 42.52 -2.72
N LEU A 174 -18.29 41.53 -3.51
CA LEU A 174 -16.94 40.97 -3.41
C LEU A 174 -15.93 41.95 -4.02
N SER A 175 -15.04 42.48 -3.17
CA SER A 175 -13.95 43.35 -3.63
C SER A 175 -12.76 42.51 -4.12
N GLU A 176 -11.99 43.02 -5.10
CA GLU A 176 -10.78 42.35 -5.60
C GLU A 176 -11.01 40.91 -6.16
N VAL A 177 -12.04 40.75 -6.99
CA VAL A 177 -12.30 39.49 -7.73
C VAL A 177 -11.41 39.39 -8.96
N ILE A 178 -10.61 38.32 -9.05
CA ILE A 178 -9.77 37.94 -10.19
C ILE A 178 -10.48 36.78 -10.90
N GLY A 179 -10.70 36.91 -12.21
CA GLY A 179 -11.22 35.81 -13.03
C GLY A 179 -10.08 35.02 -13.66
N ALA A 180 -10.22 33.70 -13.70
CA ALA A 180 -9.28 32.81 -14.37
C ALA A 180 -10.02 31.73 -15.17
N ILE A 181 -9.51 31.43 -16.36
CA ILE A 181 -9.92 30.28 -17.16
C ILE A 181 -8.77 29.28 -17.24
N ALA A 182 -9.07 28.00 -17.07
CA ALA A 182 -8.10 26.93 -17.03
C ALA A 182 -8.47 25.80 -18.00
N GLY A 183 -7.48 25.30 -18.75
CA GLY A 183 -7.73 24.23 -19.70
C GLY A 183 -6.49 23.56 -20.26
N LYS A 184 -6.70 22.64 -21.21
CA LYS A 184 -5.61 21.86 -21.84
C LYS A 184 -5.27 22.32 -23.26
N ARG A 185 -6.21 22.99 -23.92
CA ARG A 185 -6.04 23.51 -25.28
C ARG A 185 -6.59 24.93 -25.36
N ILE A 186 -5.97 25.78 -26.15
CA ILE A 186 -6.45 27.13 -26.41
C ILE A 186 -6.82 27.31 -27.89
N LEU A 187 -7.91 28.02 -28.15
CA LEU A 187 -8.31 28.46 -29.49
C LEU A 187 -7.59 29.78 -29.85
N TYR A 188 -7.55 30.13 -31.13
CA TYR A 188 -6.79 31.28 -31.63
C TYR A 188 -7.17 32.61 -30.94
N ASP A 189 -6.17 33.43 -30.59
CA ASP A 189 -6.25 34.75 -29.93
C ASP A 189 -6.91 34.82 -28.54
N VAL A 190 -7.19 33.70 -27.88
CA VAL A 190 -7.86 33.72 -26.57
C VAL A 190 -6.99 34.33 -25.48
N GLU A 191 -5.67 34.10 -25.51
CA GLU A 191 -4.70 34.71 -24.59
C GLU A 191 -4.75 36.24 -24.63
N GLU A 192 -4.55 36.83 -25.81
CA GLU A 192 -4.58 38.30 -25.97
C GLU A 192 -5.96 38.87 -25.61
N TYR A 193 -7.03 38.14 -25.96
CA TYR A 193 -8.41 38.53 -25.64
C TYR A 193 -8.69 38.52 -24.12
N ALA A 194 -8.16 37.53 -23.41
CA ALA A 194 -8.27 37.40 -21.95
C ALA A 194 -7.45 38.48 -21.22
N VAL A 195 -6.20 38.71 -21.66
CA VAL A 195 -5.32 39.74 -21.09
C VAL A 195 -5.97 41.13 -21.17
N LYS A 196 -6.57 41.49 -22.31
CA LYS A 196 -7.28 42.77 -22.49
C LYS A 196 -8.45 42.96 -21.52
N ARG A 197 -9.02 41.87 -20.99
CA ARG A 197 -10.14 41.87 -20.03
C ARG A 197 -9.71 41.62 -18.59
N GLY A 198 -8.40 41.47 -18.35
CA GLY A 198 -7.87 41.14 -17.03
C GLY A 198 -8.22 39.73 -16.54
N ILE A 199 -8.60 38.83 -17.45
CA ILE A 199 -8.85 37.41 -17.15
C ILE A 199 -7.55 36.63 -17.27
N LYS A 200 -7.23 35.84 -16.26
CA LYS A 200 -6.02 35.00 -16.23
C LYS A 200 -6.24 33.71 -17.00
N VAL A 201 -5.20 33.21 -17.65
CA VAL A 201 -5.26 31.97 -18.42
C VAL A 201 -4.27 30.98 -17.83
N VAL A 202 -4.76 29.78 -17.53
CA VAL A 202 -3.98 28.63 -17.08
C VAL A 202 -4.07 27.53 -18.13
N LEU A 203 -2.94 27.16 -18.72
CA LEU A 203 -2.88 26.13 -19.76
C LEU A 203 -1.95 25.01 -19.32
N ASP A 204 -2.46 23.78 -19.30
CA ASP A 204 -1.71 22.57 -18.93
C ASP A 204 -0.94 22.74 -17.60
N GLY A 205 -1.62 23.32 -16.60
CA GLY A 205 -1.07 23.57 -15.27
C GLY A 205 -0.11 24.77 -15.17
N LYS A 206 0.11 25.53 -16.24
CA LYS A 206 0.96 26.73 -16.24
C LYS A 206 0.14 28.00 -16.39
N VAL A 207 0.40 28.97 -15.53
CA VAL A 207 -0.15 30.32 -15.68
C VAL A 207 0.57 31.00 -16.84
N ILE A 208 -0.17 31.44 -17.85
CA ILE A 208 0.41 32.11 -19.01
C ILE A 208 0.72 33.58 -18.67
N HIS A 209 -0.22 34.25 -17.97
CA HIS A 209 -0.07 35.64 -17.53
C HIS A 209 -0.72 35.83 -16.14
N TRP A 210 -0.01 36.49 -15.21
CA TRP A 210 -0.47 36.82 -13.86
C TRP A 210 -0.80 38.29 -13.68
#